data_AF-A0A1Y2G346-F1
#
_entry.id   AF-A0A1Y2G346-F1
#
_cell.length_a   1.000
_cell.length_b   1.000
_cell.length_c   1.000
_cell.angle_alpha   90.00
_cell.angle_beta   90.00
_cell.angle_gamma   90.00
#
_symmetry.space_group_name_H-M   'P 1'
#
loop_
_entity.id
_entity.type
_entity.pdbx_description
1 polymer ?
#
loop_
_entity_poly.entity_id
_entity_poly.type
_entity_poly.pdbx_seq_one_letter_code
_entity_poly.pdbx_strand_id
1 'polypeptide(L)'
;MGYPPLMREGAPLIGVIGGSGLYKLDNLHVIKTISASTPWGSPSSPITIAKLDTAKGPITVAFISRHGPAHNIAPSNVPARANIAALKHLGVKAIVAFSAVGSLREEVRPGDIIVPDQIIDRTKGIRPSTFFDGAMVGHAMFGEPFDKQLSEFIVPHIESAINSFPDHINPSDVPRLHKERTLVVMEGPQFSTRAESNMYRSFGGDIINMSSIPEAKLAREAELSYALVCTSTDYDAWRMGEAPVTVEEVMKTLTTNASLSKHITASILEAVHEAVASQSVLTTAEGSMKYSLMTNHSHVSPSELYKLKYILPAYFPYDAPRWKGEHVNTEDHDDSTASEKV
;
A
#
# COMPACT_ATOMS: atom_id res chain seq x y z
N MET A 1 0.09 -27.89 -6.65
CA MET A 1 -1.10 -27.06 -6.91
C MET A 1 -0.62 -25.69 -7.36
N GLY A 2 -1.03 -25.22 -8.53
CA GLY A 2 -0.67 -23.87 -8.98
C GLY A 2 -1.49 -22.79 -8.29
N TYR A 3 -1.01 -21.55 -8.21
CA TYR A 3 -1.79 -20.42 -7.72
C TYR A 3 -3.04 -20.23 -8.59
N PRO A 4 -4.26 -20.47 -8.07
CA PRO A 4 -5.47 -20.29 -8.86
C PRO A 4 -5.63 -18.79 -9.21
N PRO A 5 -6.13 -18.44 -10.41
CA PRO A 5 -6.48 -17.06 -10.71
C PRO A 5 -7.60 -16.62 -9.76
N LEU A 6 -7.38 -15.50 -9.04
CA LEU A 6 -8.34 -15.05 -8.03
C LEU A 6 -9.66 -14.58 -8.64
N MET A 7 -9.64 -13.94 -9.84
CA MET A 7 -10.79 -13.69 -10.74
C MET A 7 -10.30 -13.41 -12.18
N ARG A 8 -11.08 -13.75 -13.22
CA ARG A 8 -10.77 -13.45 -14.64
C ARG A 8 -11.73 -12.46 -15.29
N GLU A 9 -13.01 -12.47 -14.93
CA GLU A 9 -14.02 -11.48 -15.36
C GLU A 9 -14.52 -10.70 -14.15
N GLY A 10 -14.73 -9.38 -14.30
CA GLY A 10 -15.18 -8.50 -13.22
C GLY A 10 -14.17 -8.29 -12.09
N ALA A 11 -12.89 -8.57 -12.33
CA ALA A 11 -11.83 -8.27 -11.37
C ALA A 11 -11.73 -6.75 -11.14
N PRO A 12 -11.58 -6.30 -9.88
CA PRO A 12 -11.43 -4.88 -9.59
C PRO A 12 -10.14 -4.35 -10.21
N LEU A 13 -10.28 -3.30 -11.03
CA LEU A 13 -9.13 -2.62 -11.64
C LEU A 13 -8.33 -1.79 -10.63
N ILE A 14 -8.98 -1.38 -9.54
CA ILE A 14 -8.41 -0.53 -8.50
C ILE A 14 -8.30 -1.28 -7.18
N GLY A 15 -7.11 -1.22 -6.60
CA GLY A 15 -6.84 -1.56 -5.22
C GLY A 15 -6.84 -0.29 -4.35
N VAL A 16 -7.36 -0.40 -3.15
CA VAL A 16 -7.36 0.67 -2.16
C VAL A 16 -6.71 0.17 -0.89
N ILE A 17 -5.71 0.89 -0.39
CA ILE A 17 -5.03 0.57 0.86
C ILE A 17 -5.16 1.75 1.82
N GLY A 18 -5.83 1.53 2.95
CA GLY A 18 -6.06 2.58 3.94
C GLY A 18 -6.48 2.04 5.29
N GLY A 19 -6.86 2.93 6.20
CA GLY A 19 -7.50 2.57 7.47
C GLY A 19 -8.96 2.14 7.29
N SER A 20 -9.61 1.71 8.37
CA SER A 20 -10.99 1.19 8.36
C SER A 20 -12.08 2.22 7.99
N GLY A 21 -11.74 3.49 7.81
CA GLY A 21 -12.68 4.55 7.44
C GLY A 21 -13.40 4.34 6.12
N LEU A 22 -12.79 3.62 5.16
CA LEU A 22 -13.36 3.38 3.83
C LEU A 22 -14.64 2.53 3.87
N TYR A 23 -14.76 1.62 4.85
CA TYR A 23 -15.95 0.78 5.04
C TYR A 23 -17.20 1.57 5.46
N LYS A 24 -17.04 2.85 5.81
CA LYS A 24 -18.13 3.72 6.23
C LYS A 24 -18.67 4.57 5.08
N LEU A 25 -18.27 4.32 3.84
CA LEU A 25 -18.87 4.95 2.66
C LEU A 25 -20.30 4.42 2.49
N ASP A 26 -21.30 5.30 2.58
CA ASP A 26 -22.71 4.90 2.53
C ASP A 26 -23.11 4.33 1.15
N ASN A 27 -22.39 4.72 0.10
CA ASN A 27 -22.53 4.23 -1.28
C ASN A 27 -21.58 3.08 -1.62
N LEU A 28 -20.91 2.47 -0.64
CA LEU A 28 -20.02 1.33 -0.82
C LEU A 28 -20.66 0.06 -0.28
N HIS A 29 -20.93 -0.90 -1.16
CA HIS A 29 -21.58 -2.16 -0.83
C HIS A 29 -20.59 -3.32 -0.93
N VAL A 30 -20.31 -3.97 0.19
CA VAL A 30 -19.44 -5.16 0.22
C VAL A 30 -20.12 -6.31 -0.54
N ILE A 31 -19.46 -6.81 -1.57
CA ILE A 31 -19.93 -7.97 -2.36
C ILE A 31 -19.45 -9.26 -1.69
N LYS A 32 -18.16 -9.33 -1.35
CA LYS A 32 -17.53 -10.49 -0.71
C LYS A 32 -16.18 -10.12 -0.09
N THR A 33 -15.68 -11.00 0.76
CA THR A 33 -14.29 -10.96 1.26
C THR A 33 -13.51 -12.16 0.75
N ILE A 34 -12.23 -11.96 0.44
CA ILE A 34 -11.33 -12.99 -0.06
C ILE A 34 -10.17 -13.13 0.91
N SER A 35 -10.07 -14.30 1.56
CA SER A 35 -8.90 -14.66 2.36
C SER A 35 -7.80 -15.18 1.43
N ALA A 36 -6.90 -14.29 1.02
CA ALA A 36 -5.78 -14.64 0.15
C ALA A 36 -4.59 -15.17 0.95
N SER A 37 -3.90 -16.16 0.38
CA SER A 37 -2.56 -16.57 0.81
C SER A 37 -1.58 -16.25 -0.31
N THR A 38 -0.45 -15.62 0.03
CA THR A 38 0.58 -15.24 -0.92
C THR A 38 1.89 -15.98 -0.60
N PRO A 39 2.85 -16.03 -1.52
CA PRO A 39 4.19 -16.56 -1.23
C PRO A 39 4.96 -15.81 -0.14
N TRP A 40 4.47 -14.63 0.29
CA TRP A 40 5.04 -13.81 1.37
C TRP A 40 4.15 -13.77 2.61
N GLY A 41 3.22 -14.73 2.75
CA GLY A 41 2.31 -14.86 3.88
C GLY A 41 0.92 -14.28 3.62
N SER A 42 0.17 -14.07 4.70
CA SER A 42 -1.19 -13.52 4.65
C SER A 42 -1.17 -11.99 4.62
N PRO A 43 -2.07 -11.34 3.86
CA PRO A 43 -2.28 -9.91 3.94
C PRO A 43 -2.76 -9.46 5.33
N SER A 44 -2.72 -8.15 5.60
CA SER A 44 -3.14 -7.55 6.87
C SER A 44 -4.63 -7.73 7.17
N SER A 45 -5.46 -7.92 6.14
CA SER A 45 -6.87 -8.27 6.23
C SER A 45 -7.30 -9.14 5.05
N PRO A 46 -8.43 -9.86 5.13
CA PRO A 46 -9.10 -10.34 3.92
C PRO A 46 -9.30 -9.18 2.94
N ILE A 47 -9.18 -9.46 1.64
CA ILE A 47 -9.43 -8.46 0.59
C ILE A 47 -10.94 -8.27 0.50
N THR A 48 -11.42 -7.07 0.77
CA THR A 48 -12.84 -6.74 0.59
C THR A 48 -13.07 -6.35 -0.85
N ILE A 49 -13.95 -7.08 -1.55
CA ILE A 49 -14.44 -6.69 -2.86
C ILE A 49 -15.74 -5.93 -2.65
N ALA A 50 -15.78 -4.69 -3.09
CA ALA A 50 -16.92 -3.81 -2.89
C ALA A 50 -17.33 -3.11 -4.18
N LYS A 51 -18.63 -2.84 -4.28
CA LYS A 51 -19.27 -2.05 -5.32
C LYS A 51 -19.42 -0.64 -4.79
N LEU A 52 -18.85 0.34 -5.46
CA LEU A 52 -19.08 1.75 -5.18
C LEU A 52 -20.10 2.27 -6.20
N ASP A 53 -21.24 2.75 -5.72
CA ASP A 53 -22.23 3.40 -6.58
C ASP A 53 -21.77 4.85 -6.86
N THR A 54 -21.60 5.15 -8.15
CA THR A 54 -21.12 6.45 -8.64
C THR A 54 -22.12 7.07 -9.60
N ALA A 55 -21.93 8.35 -9.98
CA ALA A 55 -22.85 9.06 -10.86
C ALA A 55 -22.94 8.42 -12.25
N LYS A 56 -21.86 7.79 -12.71
CA LYS A 56 -21.79 7.13 -14.03
C LYS A 56 -22.10 5.64 -14.01
N GLY A 57 -22.45 5.11 -12.83
CA GLY A 57 -22.76 3.70 -12.62
C GLY A 57 -21.80 3.04 -11.64
N PRO A 58 -22.09 1.80 -11.25
CA PRO A 58 -21.31 1.18 -10.21
C PRO A 58 -19.94 0.68 -10.67
N ILE A 59 -18.92 0.89 -9.84
CA ILE A 59 -17.57 0.38 -10.06
C ILE A 59 -17.22 -0.67 -9.01
N THR A 60 -16.31 -1.59 -9.34
CA THR A 60 -15.81 -2.61 -8.39
C THR A 60 -14.40 -2.27 -7.95
N VAL A 61 -14.16 -2.27 -6.64
CA VAL A 61 -12.86 -1.98 -6.02
C VAL A 61 -12.44 -3.11 -5.07
N ALA A 62 -11.13 -3.31 -4.92
CA ALA A 62 -10.54 -4.18 -3.92
C ALA A 62 -9.96 -3.34 -2.78
N PHE A 63 -10.26 -3.69 -1.53
CA PHE A 63 -9.77 -2.97 -0.36
C PHE A 63 -8.99 -3.88 0.59
N ILE A 64 -7.87 -3.39 1.10
CA ILE A 64 -7.11 -3.99 2.20
C ILE A 64 -6.96 -2.96 3.32
N SER A 65 -7.33 -3.35 4.55
CA SER A 65 -7.06 -2.53 5.74
C SER A 65 -5.59 -2.68 6.12
N ARG A 66 -4.80 -1.61 6.01
CA ARG A 66 -3.34 -1.66 6.23
C ARG A 66 -2.96 -2.20 7.61
N HIS A 67 -3.68 -1.75 8.63
CA HIS A 67 -3.43 -2.11 10.04
C HIS A 67 -4.34 -3.25 10.54
N GLY A 68 -4.97 -3.98 9.62
CA GLY A 68 -6.00 -4.96 9.93
C GLY A 68 -7.34 -4.31 10.28
N PRO A 69 -8.44 -5.08 10.34
CA PRO A 69 -9.79 -4.53 10.55
C PRO A 69 -9.97 -3.83 11.90
N ALA A 70 -9.23 -4.29 12.92
CA ALA A 70 -9.29 -3.75 14.28
C ALA A 70 -8.13 -2.79 14.61
N HIS A 71 -7.36 -2.34 13.60
CA HIS A 71 -6.16 -1.52 13.80
C HIS A 71 -5.14 -2.18 14.76
N ASN A 72 -4.98 -3.49 14.64
CA ASN A 72 -4.20 -4.34 15.55
C ASN A 72 -2.80 -4.70 15.03
N ILE A 73 -2.38 -4.12 13.89
CA ILE A 73 -1.05 -4.35 13.30
C ILE A 73 -0.29 -3.02 13.30
N ALA A 74 0.79 -2.95 14.08
CA ALA A 74 1.68 -1.78 14.11
C ALA A 74 2.38 -1.57 12.75
N PRO A 75 2.78 -0.33 12.38
CA PRO A 75 3.37 -0.03 11.08
C PRO A 75 4.53 -0.94 10.66
N SER A 76 5.48 -1.22 11.56
CA SER A 76 6.62 -2.12 11.30
C SER A 76 6.24 -3.56 10.98
N ASN A 77 5.06 -4.00 11.44
CA ASN A 77 4.58 -5.37 11.31
C ASN A 77 3.58 -5.54 10.17
N VAL A 78 3.28 -4.49 9.41
CA VAL A 78 2.38 -4.58 8.26
C VAL A 78 3.01 -5.52 7.22
N PRO A 79 2.31 -6.61 6.81
CA PRO A 79 2.81 -7.57 5.83
C PRO A 79 2.70 -7.00 4.40
N ALA A 80 3.41 -5.90 4.12
CA ALA A 80 3.27 -5.12 2.90
C ALA A 80 3.51 -5.94 1.62
N ARG A 81 4.43 -6.92 1.65
CA ARG A 81 4.66 -7.87 0.55
C ARG A 81 3.40 -8.68 0.24
N ALA A 82 2.75 -9.22 1.25
CA ALA A 82 1.51 -9.99 1.06
C ALA A 82 0.37 -9.09 0.58
N ASN A 83 0.24 -7.87 1.10
CA ASN A 83 -0.77 -6.91 0.67
C ASN A 83 -0.64 -6.59 -0.83
N ILE A 84 0.55 -6.16 -1.27
CA ILE A 84 0.80 -5.80 -2.66
C ILE A 84 0.69 -7.02 -3.59
N ALA A 85 1.27 -8.15 -3.20
CA ALA A 85 1.20 -9.37 -3.98
C ALA A 85 -0.25 -9.82 -4.19
N ALA A 86 -1.08 -9.79 -3.13
CA ALA A 86 -2.48 -10.20 -3.20
C ALA A 86 -3.29 -9.31 -4.15
N LEU A 87 -3.08 -7.99 -4.13
CA LEU A 87 -3.72 -7.07 -5.08
C LEU A 87 -3.24 -7.32 -6.52
N LYS A 88 -1.93 -7.50 -6.74
CA LYS A 88 -1.38 -7.81 -8.07
C LYS A 88 -2.00 -9.08 -8.65
N HIS A 89 -2.04 -10.16 -7.86
CA HIS A 89 -2.57 -11.46 -8.29
C HIS A 89 -4.09 -11.44 -8.47
N LEU A 90 -4.81 -10.53 -7.81
CA LEU A 90 -6.23 -10.27 -8.05
C LEU A 90 -6.49 -9.61 -9.41
N GLY A 91 -5.48 -9.01 -10.03
CA GLY A 91 -5.60 -8.31 -11.31
C GLY A 91 -5.73 -6.80 -11.20
N VAL A 92 -5.52 -6.22 -10.01
CA VAL A 92 -5.45 -4.77 -9.82
C VAL A 92 -4.38 -4.18 -10.73
N LYS A 93 -4.66 -3.00 -11.28
CA LYS A 93 -3.76 -2.23 -12.14
C LYS A 93 -3.24 -0.97 -11.46
N ALA A 94 -4.10 -0.31 -10.69
CA ALA A 94 -3.75 0.90 -9.95
C ALA A 94 -4.11 0.75 -8.47
N ILE A 95 -3.23 1.22 -7.59
CA ILE A 95 -3.47 1.35 -6.16
C ILE A 95 -3.59 2.83 -5.82
N VAL A 96 -4.69 3.18 -5.15
CA VAL A 96 -4.84 4.46 -4.46
C VAL A 96 -4.76 4.20 -2.97
N ALA A 97 -3.65 4.62 -2.37
CA ALA A 97 -3.41 4.48 -0.94
C ALA A 97 -3.79 5.75 -0.18
N PHE A 98 -4.23 5.58 1.06
CA PHE A 98 -4.55 6.67 1.97
C PHE A 98 -3.69 6.59 3.25
N SER A 99 -3.22 7.73 3.73
CA SER A 99 -2.44 7.83 4.98
C SER A 99 -2.78 9.07 5.79
N ALA A 100 -2.84 8.93 7.10
CA ALA A 100 -2.65 10.06 8.01
C ALA A 100 -1.16 10.44 8.02
N VAL A 101 -0.85 11.74 8.13
CA VAL A 101 0.51 12.25 8.18
C VAL A 101 0.64 13.40 9.17
N GLY A 102 1.78 13.50 9.84
CA GLY A 102 2.16 14.72 10.57
C GLY A 102 2.75 15.74 9.60
N SER A 103 2.47 17.02 9.82
CA SER A 103 3.04 18.11 9.03
C SER A 103 4.39 18.54 9.57
N LEU A 104 5.37 18.66 8.67
CA LEU A 104 6.68 19.26 8.93
C LEU A 104 6.76 20.68 8.38
N ARG A 105 5.64 21.31 7.98
CA ARG A 105 5.60 22.64 7.35
C ARG A 105 4.48 23.48 7.94
N GLU A 106 4.70 24.78 8.08
CA GLU A 106 3.71 25.68 8.69
C GLU A 106 2.46 25.83 7.81
N GLU A 107 2.66 25.81 6.49
CA GLU A 107 1.62 25.99 5.48
C GLU A 107 0.74 24.75 5.26
N VAL A 108 1.20 23.56 5.68
CA VAL A 108 0.45 22.28 5.61
C VAL A 108 -0.25 22.06 6.94
N ARG A 109 -1.53 22.42 7.02
CA ARG A 109 -2.28 22.44 8.27
C ARG A 109 -2.98 21.10 8.53
N PRO A 110 -3.28 20.74 9.79
CA PRO A 110 -4.20 19.65 10.09
C PRO A 110 -5.50 19.81 9.31
N GLY A 111 -5.93 18.74 8.66
CA GLY A 111 -7.07 18.67 7.75
C GLY A 111 -6.75 18.92 6.28
N ASP A 112 -5.62 19.55 5.95
CA ASP A 112 -5.20 19.71 4.55
C ASP A 112 -4.93 18.33 3.90
N ILE A 113 -5.16 18.27 2.59
CA ILE A 113 -4.96 17.09 1.75
C ILE A 113 -3.66 17.23 0.98
N ILE A 114 -2.87 16.16 0.87
CA ILE A 114 -1.58 16.18 0.21
C ILE A 114 -1.46 15.00 -0.76
N VAL A 115 -1.01 15.28 -1.98
CA VAL A 115 -0.56 14.25 -2.94
C VAL A 115 0.96 14.41 -3.07
N PRO A 116 1.76 13.63 -2.31
CA PRO A 116 3.21 13.71 -2.39
C PRO A 116 3.74 13.06 -3.67
N ASP A 117 4.93 13.48 -4.07
CA ASP A 117 5.66 12.98 -5.24
C ASP A 117 7.02 12.37 -4.86
N GLN A 118 7.54 12.67 -3.67
CA GLN A 118 8.84 12.18 -3.20
C GLN A 118 8.80 11.53 -1.81
N ILE A 119 9.81 10.70 -1.53
CA ILE A 119 9.95 9.97 -0.26
C ILE A 119 11.38 10.05 0.27
N ILE A 120 11.54 10.31 1.57
CA ILE A 120 12.75 10.04 2.34
C ILE A 120 12.49 8.80 3.22
N ASP A 121 13.21 7.71 2.95
CA ASP A 121 13.09 6.47 3.72
C ASP A 121 13.93 6.52 5.01
N ARG A 122 13.25 6.54 6.16
CA ARG A 122 13.83 6.48 7.51
C ARG A 122 13.38 5.23 8.27
N THR A 123 12.94 4.20 7.54
CA THR A 123 12.72 2.87 8.11
C THR A 123 14.06 2.20 8.44
N LYS A 124 14.05 1.21 9.34
CA LYS A 124 15.26 0.62 9.94
C LYS A 124 15.68 -0.72 9.31
N GLY A 125 15.13 -1.07 8.15
CA GLY A 125 15.45 -2.33 7.46
C GLY A 125 14.87 -3.60 8.11
N ILE A 126 14.09 -3.49 9.19
CA ILE A 126 13.38 -4.63 9.81
C ILE A 126 12.17 -5.07 8.97
N ARG A 127 11.71 -4.19 8.07
CA ARG A 127 10.61 -4.45 7.15
C ARG A 127 11.16 -5.06 5.86
N PRO A 128 10.69 -6.23 5.42
CA PRO A 128 11.06 -6.76 4.12
C PRO A 128 10.62 -5.82 3.00
N SER A 129 11.58 -5.16 2.35
CA SER A 129 11.32 -4.05 1.43
C SER A 129 11.44 -4.39 -0.06
N THR A 130 11.59 -5.67 -0.39
CA THR A 130 11.68 -6.18 -1.76
C THR A 130 11.07 -7.58 -1.86
N PHE A 131 10.58 -7.92 -3.04
CA PHE A 131 10.23 -9.27 -3.45
C PHE A 131 11.44 -10.09 -3.94
N PHE A 132 12.57 -9.43 -4.20
CA PHE A 132 13.81 -9.99 -4.76
C PHE A 132 14.88 -10.18 -3.68
N ASP A 133 14.51 -10.82 -2.56
CA ASP A 133 15.39 -11.12 -1.43
C ASP A 133 15.99 -12.54 -1.45
N GLY A 134 15.80 -13.27 -2.56
CA GLY A 134 16.33 -14.62 -2.81
C GLY A 134 17.46 -14.62 -3.85
N ALA A 135 17.55 -15.68 -4.67
CA ALA A 135 18.61 -15.80 -5.69
C ALA A 135 18.43 -14.84 -6.89
N MET A 136 17.21 -14.35 -7.13
CA MET A 136 16.96 -13.34 -8.17
C MET A 136 17.25 -11.95 -7.63
N VAL A 137 18.15 -11.21 -8.29
CA VAL A 137 18.44 -9.81 -8.00
C VAL A 137 17.58 -8.92 -8.92
N GLY A 138 16.84 -8.00 -8.31
CA GLY A 138 16.04 -6.98 -9.00
C GLY A 138 16.39 -5.57 -8.53
N HIS A 139 16.65 -4.65 -9.45
CA HIS A 139 16.91 -3.24 -9.17
C HIS A 139 15.83 -2.35 -9.79
N ALA A 140 14.67 -2.29 -9.14
CA ALA A 140 13.58 -1.45 -9.61
C ALA A 140 13.96 0.04 -9.58
N MET A 141 13.60 0.78 -10.64
CA MET A 141 13.72 2.23 -10.65
C MET A 141 12.83 2.83 -9.57
N PHE A 142 13.36 3.71 -8.72
CA PHE A 142 12.60 4.29 -7.61
C PHE A 142 12.87 5.79 -7.40
N GLY A 143 13.44 6.46 -8.41
CA GLY A 143 13.65 7.92 -8.36
C GLY A 143 12.34 8.70 -8.27
N GLU A 144 11.27 8.18 -8.89
CA GLU A 144 9.89 8.64 -8.69
C GLU A 144 9.13 7.54 -7.95
N PRO A 145 8.89 7.65 -6.63
CA PRO A 145 8.31 6.58 -5.82
C PRO A 145 6.81 6.37 -6.04
N PHE A 146 6.11 7.37 -6.56
CA PHE A 146 4.70 7.30 -6.94
C PHE A 146 4.57 7.30 -8.48
N ASP A 147 3.44 6.83 -9.00
CA ASP A 147 3.16 6.94 -10.44
C ASP A 147 2.75 8.37 -10.76
N LYS A 148 3.63 9.10 -11.45
CA LYS A 148 3.46 10.52 -11.77
C LYS A 148 2.18 10.80 -12.56
N GLN A 149 1.84 9.95 -13.54
CA GLN A 149 0.62 10.15 -14.34
C GLN A 149 -0.63 9.96 -13.50
N LEU A 150 -0.66 8.91 -12.65
CA LEU A 150 -1.78 8.68 -11.75
C LEU A 150 -1.93 9.79 -10.71
N SER A 151 -0.82 10.23 -10.10
CA SER A 151 -0.82 11.33 -9.12
C SER A 151 -1.30 12.65 -9.74
N GLU A 152 -0.80 13.02 -10.92
CA GLU A 152 -1.25 14.22 -11.65
C GLU A 152 -2.71 14.12 -12.07
N PHE A 153 -3.17 12.93 -12.45
CA PHE A 153 -4.55 12.66 -12.84
C PHE A 153 -5.54 12.86 -11.69
N ILE A 154 -5.25 12.36 -10.48
CA ILE A 154 -6.21 12.43 -9.36
C ILE A 154 -6.34 13.84 -8.76
N VAL A 155 -5.32 14.69 -8.88
CA VAL A 155 -5.28 16.05 -8.30
C VAL A 155 -6.52 16.90 -8.65
N PRO A 156 -6.90 17.11 -9.92
CA PRO A 156 -8.08 17.92 -10.27
C PRO A 156 -9.39 17.33 -9.73
N HIS A 157 -9.49 16.00 -9.60
CA HIS A 157 -10.65 15.34 -9.01
C HIS A 157 -10.73 15.59 -7.49
N ILE A 158 -9.59 15.55 -6.79
CA ILE A 158 -9.51 15.91 -5.38
C ILE A 158 -9.91 17.37 -5.18
N GLU A 159 -9.37 18.28 -5.98
CA GLU A 159 -9.67 19.72 -5.91
C GLU A 159 -11.16 19.99 -6.14
N SER A 160 -11.75 19.37 -7.16
CA SER A 160 -13.20 19.45 -7.43
C SER A 160 -14.05 18.89 -6.29
N ALA A 161 -13.63 17.75 -5.71
CA ALA A 161 -14.31 17.14 -4.57
C ALA A 161 -14.25 18.04 -3.33
N ILE A 162 -13.10 18.67 -3.05
CA ILE A 162 -12.96 19.65 -1.97
C ILE A 162 -13.91 20.83 -2.22
N ASN A 163 -13.87 21.44 -3.40
CA ASN A 163 -14.66 22.65 -3.71
C ASN A 163 -16.18 22.41 -3.74
N SER A 164 -16.62 21.19 -4.03
CA SER A 164 -18.04 20.81 -4.10
C SER A 164 -18.60 20.30 -2.77
N PHE A 165 -17.77 20.18 -1.72
CA PHE A 165 -18.20 19.60 -0.46
C PHE A 165 -19.11 20.59 0.31
N PRO A 166 -20.38 20.22 0.62
CA PRO A 166 -21.38 21.17 1.12
C PRO A 166 -21.13 21.63 2.56
N ASP A 167 -20.54 20.77 3.40
CA ASP A 167 -20.42 20.96 4.84
C ASP A 167 -18.96 21.26 5.25
N HIS A 168 -18.38 22.30 4.66
CA HIS A 168 -17.14 22.83 5.22
C HIS A 168 -17.40 23.31 6.64
N ILE A 169 -16.74 22.68 7.60
CA ILE A 169 -16.94 22.92 9.05
C ILE A 169 -16.69 24.40 9.39
N ASN A 170 -15.85 25.09 8.62
CA ASN A 170 -15.81 26.54 8.53
C ASN A 170 -15.46 26.97 7.09
N PRO A 171 -16.07 28.04 6.53
CA PRO A 171 -15.69 28.59 5.22
C PRO A 171 -14.23 29.05 5.12
N SER A 172 -13.62 29.41 6.26
CA SER A 172 -12.20 29.75 6.39
C SER A 172 -11.28 28.53 6.59
N ASP A 173 -11.86 27.34 6.70
CA ASP A 173 -11.20 26.07 7.03
C ASP A 173 -11.43 25.01 5.93
N VAL A 174 -11.66 25.47 4.70
CA VAL A 174 -11.60 24.61 3.51
C VAL A 174 -10.19 24.00 3.46
N PRO A 175 -10.07 22.67 3.41
CA PRO A 175 -8.78 22.01 3.29
C PRO A 175 -8.04 22.47 2.04
N ARG A 176 -6.75 22.77 2.19
CA ARG A 176 -5.89 23.05 1.04
C ARG A 176 -5.45 21.73 0.43
N LEU A 177 -5.30 21.72 -0.89
CA LEU A 177 -4.63 20.64 -1.61
C LEU A 177 -3.17 21.03 -1.84
N HIS A 178 -2.25 20.26 -1.26
CA HIS A 178 -0.81 20.39 -1.48
C HIS A 178 -0.31 19.32 -2.45
N LYS A 179 0.60 19.72 -3.32
CA LYS A 179 1.28 18.88 -4.32
C LYS A 179 2.77 19.07 -4.15
N GLU A 180 3.56 18.17 -4.75
CA GLU A 180 5.02 18.30 -4.77
C GLU A 180 5.59 18.41 -3.35
N ARG A 181 5.34 17.35 -2.56
CA ARG A 181 5.71 17.27 -1.15
C ARG A 181 6.52 16.01 -0.92
N THR A 182 7.57 16.15 -0.13
CA THR A 182 8.46 15.08 0.27
C THR A 182 7.97 14.43 1.56
N LEU A 183 7.59 13.15 1.47
CA LEU A 183 7.15 12.34 2.60
C LEU A 183 8.33 11.66 3.29
N VAL A 184 8.54 11.95 4.56
CA VAL A 184 9.44 11.18 5.42
C VAL A 184 8.71 9.95 5.94
N VAL A 185 9.26 8.75 5.74
CA VAL A 185 8.68 7.53 6.29
C VAL A 185 9.57 7.00 7.41
N MET A 186 9.16 7.21 8.66
CA MET A 186 9.88 6.72 9.84
C MET A 186 9.43 5.32 10.25
N GLU A 187 10.23 4.65 11.09
CA GLU A 187 9.92 3.30 11.56
C GLU A 187 8.73 3.23 12.53
N GLY A 188 8.63 4.17 13.47
CA GLY A 188 7.69 4.05 14.59
C GLY A 188 8.07 2.95 15.60
N PRO A 189 7.15 2.53 16.49
CA PRO A 189 5.78 3.04 16.63
C PRO A 189 5.66 4.38 17.37
N GLN A 190 6.72 4.82 18.06
CA GLN A 190 6.74 6.13 18.71
C GLN A 190 6.73 7.24 17.66
N PHE A 191 6.07 8.36 17.99
CA PHE A 191 6.22 9.60 17.24
C PHE A 191 7.65 10.15 17.39
N SER A 192 8.00 11.08 16.50
CA SER A 192 9.32 11.70 16.49
C SER A 192 9.61 12.44 17.79
N THR A 193 10.86 12.39 18.24
CA THR A 193 11.37 13.45 19.09
C THR A 193 11.40 14.76 18.31
N ARG A 194 11.36 15.89 19.02
CA ARG A 194 11.47 17.21 18.40
C ARG A 194 12.79 17.43 17.66
N ALA A 195 13.88 16.81 18.11
CA ALA A 195 15.15 16.84 17.42
C ALA A 195 15.07 16.13 16.06
N GLU A 196 14.40 14.97 16.01
CA GLU A 196 14.15 14.25 14.77
C GLU A 196 13.26 15.05 13.82
N SER A 197 12.15 15.64 14.30
CA SER A 197 11.28 16.48 13.46
C SER A 197 12.04 17.63 12.81
N ASN A 198 12.91 18.32 13.57
CA ASN A 198 13.73 19.40 13.03
C ASN A 198 14.83 18.92 12.07
N MET A 199 15.44 17.76 12.33
CA MET A 199 16.34 17.11 11.38
C MET A 199 15.62 16.80 10.06
N TYR A 200 14.43 16.21 10.11
CA TYR A 200 13.64 15.89 8.91
C TYR A 200 13.27 17.13 8.10
N ARG A 201 12.89 18.23 8.76
CA ARG A 201 12.68 19.53 8.13
C ARG A 201 13.93 20.05 7.42
N SER A 202 15.11 19.89 8.04
CA SER A 202 16.38 20.31 7.45
C SER A 202 16.78 19.51 6.22
N PHE A 203 16.28 18.27 6.07
CA PHE A 203 16.47 17.44 4.88
C PHE A 203 15.48 17.77 3.75
N GLY A 204 14.56 18.72 3.97
CA GLY A 204 13.51 19.03 3.01
C GLY A 204 12.23 18.21 3.18
N GLY A 205 12.08 17.43 4.25
CA GLY A 205 10.84 16.71 4.54
C GLY A 205 9.67 17.65 4.81
N ASP A 206 8.53 17.40 4.19
CA ASP A 206 7.34 18.25 4.29
C ASP A 206 6.22 17.64 5.14
N ILE A 207 6.09 16.33 5.08
CA ILE A 207 5.13 15.54 5.84
C ILE A 207 5.80 14.25 6.32
N ILE A 208 5.27 13.62 7.37
CA ILE A 208 5.84 12.40 7.97
C ILE A 208 4.77 11.35 8.24
N ASN A 209 5.09 10.08 7.92
CA ASN A 209 4.26 8.94 8.28
C ASN A 209 5.10 7.70 8.63
N MET A 210 4.43 6.56 8.82
CA MET A 210 5.08 5.31 9.18
C MET A 210 4.80 4.16 8.22
N SER A 211 4.10 4.37 7.09
CA SER A 211 3.48 3.27 6.34
C SER A 211 3.78 3.20 4.84
N SER A 212 4.17 4.31 4.20
CA SER A 212 4.29 4.32 2.73
C SER A 212 5.51 3.54 2.20
N ILE A 213 6.45 3.21 3.08
CA ILE A 213 7.56 2.29 2.82
C ILE A 213 7.40 1.05 3.71
N PRO A 214 7.51 -0.17 3.17
CA PRO A 214 7.93 -0.49 1.80
C PRO A 214 6.79 -0.57 0.77
N GLU A 215 5.57 -0.13 1.09
CA GLU A 215 4.40 -0.25 0.20
C GLU A 215 4.66 0.28 -1.22
N ALA A 216 5.21 1.49 -1.37
CA ALA A 216 5.53 2.08 -2.68
C ALA A 216 6.62 1.32 -3.44
N LYS A 217 7.69 0.87 -2.75
CA LYS A 217 8.77 0.06 -3.35
C LYS A 217 8.22 -1.23 -3.94
N LEU A 218 7.38 -1.92 -3.16
CA LEU A 218 6.77 -3.18 -3.56
C LEU A 218 5.76 -3.00 -4.68
N ALA A 219 4.96 -1.93 -4.68
CA ALA A 219 4.05 -1.63 -5.78
C ALA A 219 4.81 -1.42 -7.09
N ARG A 220 5.95 -0.71 -7.05
CA ARG A 220 6.84 -0.55 -8.20
C ARG A 220 7.41 -1.88 -8.69
N GLU A 221 7.93 -2.72 -7.80
CA GLU A 221 8.44 -4.06 -8.16
C GLU A 221 7.35 -4.98 -8.73
N ALA A 222 6.11 -4.83 -8.30
CA ALA A 222 4.96 -5.57 -8.82
C ALA A 222 4.37 -4.96 -10.10
N GLU A 223 4.97 -3.90 -10.67
CA GLU A 223 4.45 -3.17 -11.82
C GLU A 223 2.99 -2.75 -11.62
N LEU A 224 2.71 -2.12 -10.48
CA LEU A 224 1.43 -1.49 -10.16
C LEU A 224 1.61 0.03 -10.12
N SER A 225 0.72 0.76 -10.77
CA SER A 225 0.66 2.22 -10.56
C SER A 225 0.19 2.48 -9.14
N TYR A 226 0.89 3.34 -8.42
CA TYR A 226 0.66 3.60 -7.01
C TYR A 226 0.64 5.10 -6.77
N ALA A 227 -0.48 5.61 -6.24
CA ALA A 227 -0.61 6.99 -5.78
C ALA A 227 -0.99 6.99 -4.30
N LEU A 228 -0.57 8.04 -3.61
CA LEU A 228 -0.84 8.24 -2.20
C LEU A 228 -1.60 9.54 -1.99
N VAL A 229 -2.69 9.47 -1.25
CA VAL A 229 -3.45 10.64 -0.79
C VAL A 229 -3.30 10.70 0.73
N CYS A 230 -2.73 11.80 1.20
CA CYS A 230 -2.46 12.03 2.61
C CYS A 230 -3.45 13.04 3.19
N THR A 231 -3.80 12.86 4.46
CA THR A 231 -4.48 13.87 5.26
C THR A 231 -3.55 14.27 6.40
N SER A 232 -3.19 15.56 6.47
CA SER A 232 -2.43 16.08 7.59
C SER A 232 -3.28 16.03 8.85
N THR A 233 -2.74 15.51 9.96
CA THR A 233 -3.50 15.35 11.21
C THR A 233 -3.02 16.24 12.35
N ASP A 234 -1.79 16.73 12.26
CA ASP A 234 -1.03 17.40 13.32
C ASP A 234 0.23 18.05 12.73
N TYR A 235 1.05 18.72 13.56
CA TYR A 235 2.35 19.29 13.17
C TYR A 235 3.56 18.50 13.73
N ASP A 236 3.40 17.18 13.88
CA ASP A 236 4.40 16.29 14.50
C ASP A 236 4.88 16.88 15.85
N ALA A 237 6.19 17.05 16.05
CA ALA A 237 6.73 17.60 17.29
C ALA A 237 7.61 18.85 17.10
N TRP A 238 7.67 19.45 15.90
CA TRP A 238 8.68 20.48 15.59
C TRP A 238 8.38 21.86 16.19
N ARG A 239 7.10 22.19 16.42
CA ARG A 239 6.71 23.49 16.97
C ARG A 239 7.24 23.66 18.40
N MET A 240 7.98 24.74 18.62
CA MET A 240 8.50 25.12 19.94
C MET A 240 7.40 25.83 20.72
N GLY A 241 7.13 25.39 21.95
CA GLY A 241 6.10 25.98 22.82
C GLY A 241 4.70 25.38 22.67
N GLU A 242 4.50 24.47 21.71
CA GLU A 242 3.29 23.65 21.60
C GLU A 242 3.56 22.23 22.12
N ALA A 243 2.49 21.57 22.59
CA ALA A 243 2.57 20.17 22.98
C ALA A 243 2.90 19.30 21.74
N PRO A 244 3.72 18.25 21.87
CA PRO A 244 3.92 17.29 20.79
C PRO A 244 2.63 16.55 20.44
N VAL A 245 2.56 16.04 19.20
CA VAL A 245 1.43 15.24 18.70
C VAL A 245 1.04 14.11 19.66
N THR A 246 -0.27 13.97 19.83
CA THR A 246 -0.90 12.86 20.55
C THR A 246 -1.83 12.05 19.63
N VAL A 247 -2.11 10.80 20.01
CA VAL A 247 -3.10 9.97 19.30
C VAL A 247 -4.49 10.63 19.29
N GLU A 248 -4.84 11.36 20.35
CA GLU A 248 -6.12 12.07 20.47
C GLU A 248 -6.29 13.11 19.36
N GLU A 249 -5.27 13.94 19.11
CA GLU A 249 -5.29 14.94 18.04
C GLU A 249 -5.43 14.31 16.66
N VAL A 250 -4.72 13.22 16.42
CA VAL A 250 -4.83 12.45 15.18
C VAL A 250 -6.27 11.96 14.97
N MET A 251 -6.84 11.32 16.00
CA MET A 251 -8.19 10.77 15.93
C MET A 251 -9.27 11.85 15.79
N LYS A 252 -9.08 13.01 16.43
CA LYS A 252 -9.96 14.16 16.28
C LYS A 252 -9.98 14.64 14.84
N THR A 253 -8.83 14.92 14.25
CA THR A 253 -8.74 15.41 12.86
C THR A 253 -9.31 14.40 11.86
N LEU A 254 -9.04 13.11 12.03
CA LEU A 254 -9.59 12.06 11.17
C LEU A 254 -11.11 11.94 11.28
N THR A 255 -11.68 12.13 12.47
CA THR A 255 -13.13 12.10 12.69
C THR A 255 -13.80 13.31 12.06
N THR A 256 -13.24 14.50 12.29
CA THR A 256 -13.70 15.77 11.72
C THR A 256 -13.69 15.75 10.19
N ASN A 257 -12.67 15.14 9.56
CA ASN A 257 -12.52 15.09 8.11
C ASN A 257 -13.07 13.82 7.46
N ALA A 258 -13.76 12.95 8.20
CA ALA A 258 -14.19 11.66 7.71
C ALA A 258 -15.13 11.78 6.49
N SER A 259 -16.11 12.69 6.55
CA SER A 259 -17.09 12.89 5.48
C SER A 259 -16.45 13.46 4.21
N LEU A 260 -15.53 14.42 4.35
CA LEU A 260 -14.78 14.94 3.21
C LEU A 260 -13.88 13.85 2.60
N SER A 261 -13.16 13.09 3.43
CA SER A 261 -12.29 12.00 2.97
C SER A 261 -13.07 10.95 2.19
N LYS A 262 -14.29 10.63 2.64
CA LYS A 262 -15.24 9.77 1.93
C LYS A 262 -15.63 10.34 0.58
N HIS A 263 -16.01 11.62 0.52
CA HIS A 263 -16.39 12.30 -0.72
C HIS A 263 -15.25 12.34 -1.73
N ILE A 264 -14.04 12.72 -1.31
CA ILE A 264 -12.82 12.68 -2.12
C ILE A 264 -12.56 11.26 -2.63
N THR A 265 -12.62 10.27 -1.74
CA THR A 265 -12.41 8.86 -2.10
C THR A 265 -13.37 8.42 -3.19
N ALA A 266 -14.67 8.71 -3.06
CA ALA A 266 -15.64 8.30 -4.06
C ALA A 266 -15.37 8.96 -5.41
N SER A 267 -15.06 10.26 -5.42
CA SER A 267 -14.75 11.02 -6.64
C SER A 267 -13.50 10.49 -7.36
N ILE A 268 -12.41 10.23 -6.64
CA ILE A 268 -11.17 9.76 -7.28
C ILE A 268 -11.28 8.30 -7.74
N LEU A 269 -11.99 7.43 -7.02
CA LEU A 269 -12.12 6.03 -7.41
C LEU A 269 -12.98 5.88 -8.67
N GLU A 270 -14.04 6.68 -8.84
CA GLU A 270 -14.80 6.76 -10.11
C GLU A 270 -13.88 7.15 -11.26
N ALA A 271 -13.16 8.28 -11.13
CA ALA A 271 -12.30 8.79 -12.18
C ALA A 271 -11.15 7.83 -12.56
N VAL A 272 -10.48 7.26 -11.56
CA VAL A 272 -9.39 6.30 -11.80
C VAL A 272 -9.92 5.02 -12.46
N HIS A 273 -11.14 4.59 -12.12
CA HIS A 273 -11.72 3.37 -12.70
C HIS A 273 -11.91 3.55 -14.20
N GLU A 274 -12.53 4.66 -14.59
CA GLU A 274 -12.73 5.01 -15.99
C GLU A 274 -11.41 5.15 -16.74
N ALA A 275 -10.43 5.82 -16.13
CA ALA A 275 -9.13 6.05 -16.74
C ALA A 275 -8.39 4.75 -17.03
N VAL A 276 -8.40 3.81 -16.07
CA VAL A 276 -7.78 2.49 -16.22
C VAL A 276 -8.57 1.62 -17.19
N ALA A 277 -9.91 1.63 -17.12
CA ALA A 277 -10.77 0.84 -18.00
C ALA A 277 -10.66 1.27 -19.48
N SER A 278 -10.51 2.57 -19.72
CA SER A 278 -10.32 3.16 -21.06
C SER A 278 -8.86 3.16 -21.52
N GLN A 279 -7.92 2.74 -20.68
CA GLN A 279 -6.48 2.83 -20.92
C GLN A 279 -5.99 4.27 -21.22
N SER A 280 -6.75 5.29 -20.81
CA SER A 280 -6.41 6.70 -21.03
C SER A 280 -5.33 7.19 -20.08
N VAL A 281 -5.19 6.56 -18.92
CA VAL A 281 -3.97 6.60 -18.10
C VAL A 281 -3.29 5.25 -18.28
N LEU A 282 -2.21 5.23 -19.07
CA LEU A 282 -1.35 4.07 -19.15
C LEU A 282 -0.61 3.97 -17.83
N THR A 283 -0.88 2.93 -17.05
CA THR A 283 -0.12 2.64 -15.84
C THR A 283 1.35 2.45 -16.25
N THR A 284 2.18 3.48 -16.09
CA THR A 284 3.59 3.47 -16.54
C THR A 284 4.43 2.40 -15.86
N ALA A 285 3.88 1.79 -14.82
CA ALA A 285 4.48 0.70 -14.08
C ALA A 285 4.61 -0.59 -14.90
N GLU A 286 3.69 -0.90 -15.82
CA GLU A 286 3.76 -2.14 -16.63
C GLU A 286 4.98 -2.09 -17.56
N GLY A 287 5.80 -3.14 -17.54
CA GLY A 287 7.06 -3.18 -18.28
C GLY A 287 8.27 -2.62 -17.53
N SER A 288 8.08 -1.90 -16.42
CA SER A 288 9.17 -1.20 -15.71
C SER A 288 10.23 -2.14 -15.10
N MET A 289 9.92 -3.42 -14.91
CA MET A 289 10.85 -4.41 -14.37
C MET A 289 11.68 -5.12 -15.45
N LYS A 290 11.35 -4.98 -16.74
CA LYS A 290 11.98 -5.72 -17.84
C LYS A 290 13.52 -5.72 -17.82
N TYR A 291 14.11 -4.56 -17.56
CA TYR A 291 15.58 -4.40 -17.49
C TYR A 291 16.09 -4.26 -16.06
N SER A 292 15.22 -4.44 -15.07
CA SER A 292 15.55 -4.37 -13.65
C SER A 292 15.89 -5.75 -13.08
N LEU A 293 15.51 -6.83 -13.77
CA LEU A 293 15.81 -8.22 -13.40
C LEU A 293 17.21 -8.62 -13.88
N MET A 294 18.15 -8.82 -12.95
CA MET A 294 19.58 -8.98 -13.28
C MET A 294 20.01 -10.43 -13.39
N THR A 295 19.54 -11.30 -12.48
CA THR A 295 20.00 -12.69 -12.44
C THR A 295 19.41 -13.47 -13.61
N ASN A 296 20.27 -14.14 -14.39
CA ASN A 296 19.78 -15.05 -15.43
C ASN A 296 18.98 -16.19 -14.80
N HIS A 297 17.82 -16.51 -15.38
CA HIS A 297 16.91 -17.51 -14.83
C HIS A 297 17.56 -18.91 -14.68
N SER A 298 18.60 -19.23 -15.45
CA SER A 298 19.34 -20.50 -15.32
C SER A 298 20.05 -20.68 -13.97
N HIS A 299 20.28 -19.59 -13.23
CA HIS A 299 20.91 -19.59 -11.92
C HIS A 299 19.91 -19.49 -10.76
N VAL A 300 18.62 -19.44 -11.04
CA VAL A 300 17.56 -19.30 -10.04
C VAL A 300 16.74 -20.57 -10.00
N SER A 301 16.38 -21.03 -8.80
CA SER A 301 15.64 -22.28 -8.67
C SER A 301 14.23 -22.18 -9.31
N PRO A 302 13.68 -23.26 -9.89
CA PRO A 302 12.33 -23.24 -10.44
C PRO A 302 11.25 -22.83 -9.43
N SER A 303 11.43 -23.15 -8.14
CA SER A 303 10.52 -22.75 -7.06
C SER A 303 10.53 -21.24 -6.81
N GLU A 304 11.70 -20.60 -6.83
CA GLU A 304 11.81 -19.13 -6.71
C GLU A 304 11.23 -18.42 -7.93
N LEU A 305 11.52 -18.89 -9.14
CA LEU A 305 10.93 -18.33 -10.37
C LEU A 305 9.40 -18.48 -10.35
N TYR A 306 8.90 -19.63 -9.89
CA TYR A 306 7.47 -19.85 -9.71
C TYR A 306 6.85 -18.93 -8.65
N LYS A 307 7.56 -18.63 -7.56
CA LYS A 307 7.15 -17.65 -6.57
C LYS A 307 7.04 -16.25 -7.17
N LEU A 308 8.03 -15.82 -7.96
CA LEU A 308 8.06 -14.49 -8.58
C LEU A 308 7.00 -14.31 -9.69
N LYS A 309 6.55 -15.41 -10.33
CA LYS A 309 5.38 -15.40 -11.22
C LYS A 309 4.14 -14.80 -10.59
N TYR A 310 3.99 -14.89 -9.26
CA TYR A 310 2.84 -14.34 -8.54
C TYR A 310 2.68 -12.82 -8.72
N ILE A 311 3.80 -12.09 -8.82
CA ILE A 311 3.80 -10.62 -8.98
C ILE A 311 4.15 -10.19 -10.40
N LEU A 312 4.88 -11.01 -11.16
CA LEU A 312 5.42 -10.66 -12.47
C LEU A 312 5.19 -11.81 -13.48
N PRO A 313 3.92 -12.19 -13.75
CA PRO A 313 3.61 -13.38 -14.54
C PRO A 313 4.11 -13.31 -15.99
N ALA A 314 4.27 -12.11 -16.56
CA ALA A 314 4.78 -11.90 -17.91
C ALA A 314 6.28 -12.26 -18.05
N TYR A 315 7.04 -12.21 -16.96
CA TYR A 315 8.48 -12.45 -16.95
C TYR A 315 8.83 -13.87 -16.52
N PHE A 316 7.95 -14.53 -15.77
CA PHE A 316 8.21 -15.83 -15.18
C PHE A 316 7.18 -16.89 -15.64
N PRO A 317 7.26 -17.36 -16.90
CA PRO A 317 6.33 -18.35 -17.44
C PRO A 317 6.63 -19.78 -16.96
N TYR A 318 6.87 -19.96 -15.67
CA TYR A 318 7.24 -21.25 -15.06
C TYR A 318 6.02 -21.96 -14.50
N ASP A 319 6.00 -23.28 -14.63
CA ASP A 319 4.97 -24.13 -14.03
C ASP A 319 5.22 -24.34 -12.54
N ALA A 320 4.16 -24.70 -11.81
CA ALA A 320 4.29 -25.07 -10.42
C ALA A 320 5.30 -26.22 -10.29
N PRO A 321 6.29 -26.14 -9.40
CA PRO A 321 7.24 -27.22 -9.22
C PRO A 321 6.46 -28.50 -8.87
N ARG A 322 6.78 -29.60 -9.56
CA ARG A 322 6.24 -30.91 -9.21
C ARG A 322 6.73 -31.23 -7.81
N TRP A 323 5.81 -31.41 -6.87
CA TRP A 323 6.15 -31.96 -5.55
C TRP A 323 6.65 -33.39 -5.78
N LYS A 324 7.95 -33.57 -5.85
CA LYS A 324 8.57 -34.87 -5.65
C LYS A 324 8.60 -35.04 -4.15
N GLY A 325 7.62 -35.75 -3.60
CA GLY A 325 7.67 -36.13 -2.19
C GLY A 325 9.06 -36.70 -1.92
N GLU A 326 9.77 -36.13 -0.95
CA GLU A 326 10.90 -36.83 -0.37
C GLU A 326 10.32 -38.12 0.20
N HIS A 327 10.71 -39.26 -0.40
CA HIS A 327 10.61 -40.52 0.31
C HIS A 327 11.45 -40.35 1.56
N VAL A 328 10.80 -40.07 2.68
CA VAL A 328 11.37 -40.39 3.99
C VAL A 328 11.49 -41.90 3.97
N ASN A 329 12.71 -42.39 3.73
CA ASN A 329 13.05 -43.77 4.01
C ASN A 329 12.88 -43.95 5.52
N THR A 330 11.70 -44.39 5.94
CA THR A 330 11.55 -45.09 7.21
C THR A 330 12.06 -46.51 6.99
N GLU A 331 13.38 -46.65 6.80
CA GLU A 331 14.01 -47.89 7.19
C GLU A 331 13.99 -47.85 8.72
N ASP A 332 12.95 -48.47 9.28
CA ASP A 332 12.91 -48.85 10.68
C ASP A 332 14.14 -49.73 10.93
N HIS A 333 15.22 -49.14 11.43
CA HIS A 333 16.24 -49.87 12.14
C HIS A 333 15.59 -50.36 13.44
N ASP A 334 15.09 -51.59 13.38
CA ASP A 334 14.65 -52.39 14.51
C ASP A 334 15.85 -52.71 15.41
N ASP A 335 16.27 -51.74 16.23
CA ASP A 335 17.25 -51.95 17.30
C ASP A 335 16.56 -52.57 18.51
N SER A 336 16.15 -53.82 18.35
CA SER A 336 15.81 -54.72 19.44
C SER A 336 17.08 -55.37 19.99
N THR A 337 17.78 -54.67 20.90
CA THR A 337 18.61 -55.35 21.90
C THR A 337 18.41 -54.74 23.28
N ALA A 338 17.62 -55.45 24.08
CA ALA A 338 17.60 -55.33 25.52
C ALA A 338 18.87 -55.95 26.12
N SER A 339 19.54 -55.24 27.04
CA SER A 339 20.20 -55.80 28.24
C SER A 339 20.77 -54.63 29.08
N GLU A 340 20.13 -54.33 30.21
CA GLU A 340 20.57 -54.63 31.60
C GLU A 340 21.45 -53.55 32.27
N LYS A 341 20.94 -53.05 33.43
CA LYS A 341 21.66 -52.61 34.67
C LYS A 341 22.54 -51.35 34.49
N VAL A 342 22.40 -50.24 35.23
CA VAL A 342 22.05 -49.92 36.65
C VAL A 342 21.52 -48.50 36.69
#